data_AF-A0A940VAK9-F1
#
_entry.id   AF-A0A940VAK9-F1
#
_cell.length_a   1.000
_cell.length_b   1.000
_cell.length_c   1.000
_cell.angle_alpha   90.00
_cell.angle_beta   90.00
_cell.angle_gamma   90.00
#
_symmetry.space_group_name_H-M   'P 1'
#
loop_
_entity.id
_entity.type
_entity.pdbx_description
1 polymer ?
#
loop_
_entity_poly.entity_id
_entity_poly.type
_entity_poly.pdbx_seq_one_letter_code
_entity_poly.pdbx_strand_id
1 'polypeptide(L)'
;MIKTIYTQTESPSDIQEKAEGIASNEGKLLPVCYRCTKVPKEGLYDGFRVQGMFFCSDCQHELFTAEQGSPEYQEFMFLIY
;
A
#
# COMPACT_ATOMS: atom_id res chain seq x y z
N MET A 1 -41.51 -6.85 -24.38
CA MET A 1 -41.94 -6.14 -23.16
C MET A 1 -41.70 -7.05 -21.98
N ILE A 2 -41.00 -6.52 -20.98
CA ILE A 2 -40.44 -7.21 -19.82
C ILE A 2 -41.56 -7.73 -18.91
N LYS A 3 -41.48 -8.98 -18.46
CA LYS A 3 -42.19 -9.45 -17.27
C LYS A 3 -41.19 -9.99 -16.27
N THR A 4 -41.20 -9.29 -15.14
CA THR A 4 -40.37 -9.36 -13.94
C THR A 4 -40.35 -10.75 -13.32
N ILE A 5 -39.15 -11.20 -12.94
CA ILE A 5 -38.94 -12.42 -12.16
C ILE A 5 -38.87 -12.01 -10.68
N TYR A 6 -39.80 -12.55 -9.89
CA TYR A 6 -39.70 -12.67 -8.44
C TYR A 6 -39.87 -14.14 -8.09
N THR A 7 -38.85 -14.77 -7.52
CA THR A 7 -39.05 -15.79 -6.47
C THR A 7 -37.71 -16.09 -5.79
N GLN A 8 -37.65 -15.77 -4.49
CA GLN A 8 -36.79 -16.48 -3.55
C GLN A 8 -37.43 -17.85 -3.28
N THR A 9 -36.62 -18.88 -3.01
CA THR A 9 -36.71 -19.81 -1.86
C THR A 9 -35.67 -20.91 -2.03
N GLU A 10 -35.06 -21.30 -0.91
CA GLU A 10 -33.80 -22.02 -0.71
C GLU A 10 -33.80 -23.53 -1.10
N SER A 11 -32.60 -24.00 -1.51
CA SER A 11 -31.88 -25.28 -1.25
C SER A 11 -32.69 -26.58 -0.98
N PRO A 12 -32.37 -27.76 -1.59
CA PRO A 12 -31.17 -28.52 -1.20
C PRO A 12 -30.58 -29.47 -2.25
N SER A 13 -29.26 -29.47 -2.41
CA SER A 13 -28.44 -30.70 -2.49
C SER A 13 -26.97 -30.37 -2.75
N ASP A 14 -26.13 -30.95 -1.91
CA ASP A 14 -24.69 -30.86 -1.91
C ASP A 14 -24.07 -31.26 -3.26
N ILE A 15 -23.49 -30.29 -3.95
CA ILE A 15 -22.40 -30.53 -4.88
C ILE A 15 -21.25 -29.68 -4.39
N GLN A 16 -20.32 -30.33 -3.67
CA GLN A 16 -19.01 -29.76 -3.39
C GLN A 16 -18.26 -29.61 -4.72
N GLU A 17 -18.49 -28.49 -5.41
CA GLU A 17 -17.50 -27.96 -6.34
C GLU A 17 -16.31 -27.49 -5.51
N LYS A 18 -15.36 -28.41 -5.31
CA LYS A 18 -13.99 -28.05 -4.96
C LYS A 18 -13.43 -27.31 -6.18
N ALA A 19 -13.73 -26.02 -6.27
CA ALA A 19 -13.00 -25.10 -7.11
C ALA A 19 -11.56 -25.13 -6.61
N GLU A 20 -10.73 -25.91 -7.27
CA GLU A 20 -9.29 -25.81 -7.13
C GLU A 20 -8.93 -24.41 -7.59
N GLY A 21 -8.83 -23.53 -6.59
CA GLY A 21 -8.47 -22.13 -6.78
C GLY A 21 -7.18 -22.11 -7.55
N ILE A 22 -7.26 -21.66 -8.80
CA ILE A 22 -6.10 -21.28 -9.58
C ILE A 22 -5.37 -20.29 -8.69
N ALA A 23 -4.21 -20.68 -8.17
CA ALA A 23 -3.37 -19.81 -7.38
C ALA A 23 -2.94 -18.66 -8.29
N SER A 24 -3.73 -17.59 -8.27
CA SER A 24 -3.35 -16.34 -8.88
C SER A 24 -2.06 -15.94 -8.17
N ASN A 25 -0.96 -15.90 -8.91
CA ASN A 25 0.28 -15.31 -8.41
C ASN A 25 0.06 -13.80 -8.35
N GLU A 26 -0.78 -13.37 -7.40
CA GLU A 26 -1.06 -11.98 -7.13
C GLU A 26 0.14 -11.41 -6.38
N GLY A 27 1.11 -10.92 -7.17
CA GLY A 27 2.16 -10.07 -6.64
C GLY A 27 1.53 -8.88 -5.93
N LYS A 28 1.86 -8.70 -4.66
CA LYS A 28 1.41 -7.53 -3.88
C LYS A 28 2.34 -6.36 -4.15
N LEU A 29 1.78 -5.24 -4.61
CA LEU A 29 2.49 -3.97 -4.64
C LEU A 29 2.47 -3.34 -3.25
N LEU A 30 3.64 -3.15 -2.66
CA LEU A 30 3.80 -2.58 -1.33
C LEU A 30 4.47 -1.21 -1.43
N PRO A 31 4.09 -0.24 -0.57
CA PRO A 31 4.75 1.04 -0.52
C PRO A 31 6.16 0.89 0.04
N VAL A 32 7.13 1.54 -0.59
CA VAL A 32 8.53 1.52 -0.16
C VAL A 32 8.98 2.96 0.09
N CYS A 33 9.57 3.21 1.26
CA CYS A 33 10.17 4.50 1.57
C CYS A 33 11.35 4.78 0.61
N TYR A 34 11.37 5.97 0.03
CA TYR A 34 12.37 6.38 -0.94
C TYR A 34 13.79 6.45 -0.35
N ARG A 35 13.90 6.82 0.95
CA ARG A 35 15.20 6.89 1.64
C ARG A 35 15.70 5.53 2.11
N CYS A 36 14.91 4.83 2.93
CA CYS A 36 15.37 3.63 3.65
C CYS A 36 15.06 2.31 2.93
N THR A 37 14.36 2.36 1.79
CA THR A 37 13.98 1.20 0.96
C THR A 37 13.22 0.10 1.70
N LYS A 38 12.58 0.43 2.83
CA LYS A 38 11.77 -0.49 3.63
C LYS A 38 10.29 -0.30 3.34
N VAL A 39 9.52 -1.38 3.50
CA VAL A 39 8.06 -1.33 3.54
C VAL A 39 7.64 -0.88 4.95
N PRO A 40 6.96 0.27 5.11
CA PRO A 40 6.49 0.72 6.41
C PRO A 40 5.35 -0.15 6.95
N LYS A 41 5.21 -0.20 8.28
CA LYS A 41 4.21 -1.05 8.95
C LYS A 41 2.78 -0.55 8.70
N GLU A 42 2.58 0.76 8.75
CA GLU A 42 1.27 1.39 8.51
C GLU A 42 1.03 1.69 7.02
N GLY A 43 1.85 1.09 6.14
CA GLY A 43 1.73 1.22 4.70
C GLY A 43 1.82 2.67 4.21
N LEU A 44 0.87 3.09 3.37
CA LEU A 44 0.86 4.43 2.77
C LEU A 44 0.50 5.57 3.73
N TYR A 45 0.01 5.25 4.93
CA TYR A 45 -0.32 6.23 5.97
C TYR A 45 0.86 6.52 6.90
N ASP A 46 1.99 5.82 6.73
CA ASP A 46 3.17 5.93 7.57
C ASP A 46 4.13 7.03 7.07
N GLY A 47 3.82 8.32 7.23
CA GLY A 47 4.73 9.42 6.87
C GLY A 47 4.17 10.40 5.85
N PHE A 48 4.99 10.85 4.89
CA PHE A 48 4.63 11.95 3.98
C PHE A 48 5.08 11.74 2.54
N ARG A 49 4.59 12.59 1.64
CA ARG A 49 4.92 12.58 0.21
C ARG A 49 5.39 13.94 -0.27
N VAL A 50 6.43 13.95 -1.11
CA VAL A 50 6.92 15.16 -1.80
C VAL A 50 7.28 14.77 -3.22
N GLN A 51 6.77 15.51 -4.21
CA GLN A 51 7.02 15.27 -5.64
C GLN A 51 6.78 13.80 -6.08
N GLY A 52 5.81 13.12 -5.48
CA GLY A 52 5.51 11.71 -5.79
C GLY A 52 6.39 10.68 -5.07
N MET A 53 7.46 11.11 -4.40
CA MET A 53 8.28 10.26 -3.53
C MET A 53 7.61 10.12 -2.16
N PHE A 54 7.66 8.92 -1.59
CA PHE A 54 7.10 8.60 -0.28
C PHE A 54 8.23 8.38 0.74
N PHE A 55 8.11 8.98 1.91
CA PHE A 55 9.05 8.86 3.01
C PHE A 55 8.33 8.37 4.26
N CYS A 56 8.87 7.33 4.91
CA CYS A 56 8.27 6.76 6.11
C CYS A 56 8.36 7.72 7.32
N SER A 57 7.56 7.51 8.36
CA SER A 57 7.58 8.37 9.57
C SER A 57 8.95 8.44 10.25
N ASP A 58 9.72 7.35 10.27
CA ASP A 58 11.09 7.35 10.80
C ASP A 58 11.99 8.32 10.02
N CYS A 59 12.01 8.22 8.69
CA CYS A 59 12.80 9.12 7.85
C CYS A 59 12.27 10.57 7.88
N GLN A 60 10.97 10.76 8.07
CA GLN A 60 10.39 12.08 8.32
C GLN A 60 10.93 12.70 9.60
N HIS A 61 10.99 11.92 10.68
CA HIS A 61 11.52 12.39 11.96
C HIS A 61 13.00 12.75 11.83
N GLU A 62 13.81 11.92 11.16
CA GLU A 62 15.22 12.21 10.86
C GLU A 62 15.37 13.52 10.07
N LEU A 63 14.55 13.75 9.03
CA LEU A 63 14.56 15.00 8.28
C LEU A 63 14.23 16.21 9.17
N PHE A 64 13.18 16.12 9.97
CA PHE A 64 12.71 17.24 10.79
C PHE A 64 13.64 17.56 11.97
N THR A 65 14.49 16.62 12.36
CA THR A 65 15.46 16.77 13.45
C THR A 65 16.89 16.96 12.97
N ALA A 66 17.16 16.85 11.66
CA ALA A 66 18.47 17.08 11.09
C ALA A 66 18.92 18.54 11.31
N GLU A 67 20.17 18.70 11.76
CA GLU A 67 20.77 20.02 11.96
C GLU A 67 21.03 20.70 10.61
N GLN A 68 20.75 21.99 10.52
CA GLN A 68 21.00 22.74 9.29
C GLN A 68 22.49 22.68 8.92
N GLY A 69 22.78 22.23 7.70
CA GLY A 69 24.14 22.08 7.21
C GLY A 69 24.79 20.73 7.52
N SER A 70 24.11 19.84 8.25
CA SER A 70 24.58 18.46 8.43
C SER A 70 24.53 17.68 7.10
N PRO A 71 25.36 16.62 6.95
CA PRO A 71 25.31 15.75 5.78
C PRO A 71 23.90 15.17 5.54
N GLU A 72 23.20 14.77 6.59
CA GLU A 72 21.85 14.20 6.50
C GLU A 72 20.86 15.24 5.96
N TYR A 73 20.94 16.48 6.41
CA TYR A 73 20.10 17.57 5.90
C TYR A 73 20.37 17.81 4.40
N GLN A 74 21.65 17.79 3.98
CA GLN A 74 22.04 17.96 2.58
C GLN A 74 21.54 16.82 1.70
N GLU A 75 21.60 15.57 2.17
CA GLU A 75 21.03 14.43 1.47
C GLU A 75 19.54 14.65 1.20
N PHE A 76 18.78 15.05 2.21
CA PHE A 76 17.36 15.32 2.02
C PHE A 76 17.07 16.50 1.10
N MET A 77 17.90 17.56 1.13
CA MET A 77 17.78 18.65 0.16
C MET A 77 17.95 18.14 -1.27
N PHE A 78 18.94 17.29 -1.53
CA PHE A 78 19.14 16.69 -2.85
C PHE A 78 17.98 15.79 -3.28
N LEU A 79 17.37 15.06 -2.34
CA LEU A 79 16.25 14.18 -2.64
C LEU A 79 14.94 14.92 -2.94
N ILE A 80 14.77 16.16 -2.45
CA ILE A 80 13.50 16.88 -2.51
C ILE A 80 13.49 18.00 -3.56
N TYR A 81 14.66 18.50 -3.99
CA TYR A 81 14.80 19.60 -4.94
C TYR A 81 14.99 19.11 -6.37
#